data_AF-A0A1V5BF05-F1
#
_entry.id   AF-A0A1V5BF05-F1
#
_cell.length_a   1.000
_cell.length_b   1.000
_cell.length_c   1.000
_cell.angle_alpha   90.00
_cell.angle_beta   90.00
_cell.angle_gamma   90.00
#
_symmetry.space_group_name_H-M   'P 1'
#
loop_
_entity.id
_entity.type
_entity.pdbx_description
1 polymer ?
#
loop_
_entity_poly.entity_id
_entity_poly.type
_entity_poly.pdbx_seq_one_letter_code
_entity_poly.pdbx_strand_id
1 'polypeptide(L)'
;MILKNVICPACGACCDDIRIDLDGNRTIVKNACKIGNARFQAIAGDHRIKDPMINVGGKLQKSAWNEALEKAAKILADSKRPLLFIGGETSCETMKAGLNLGEYLGAVVDSIATVCHGPSAMGIQEAGRIGSTAGQSKTRADLVVYWGSNPLELVPRHMSRYAVYPRGYWTGRGRFDRTVITVDPRKSITSENSDLHIPLMPNTDYELLSALLTLIHGKKPHPSVEEITGVSISMMEKMLQMMKNCKYGVIYVGLGIASSYGKHRNVELAFNLVKELNAHTKFVISILRGYCNAAGFSQTASYLYGYPFGLDFARGYPRYNPGEFTTVDLLRERDVDSALLISSNLDAYLPAVCAEYLAEIPIICIDSFHSSITLISDVVLPGVFDSIECESTMYRFDDMPIYSKSIIASPFDFTESNEHTLKQLFKKTKEIKR
;
A
#
# COMPACT_ATOMS: atom_id res chain seq x y z
N MET A 1 20.14 -25.28 3.27
CA MET A 1 19.75 -24.53 4.49
C MET A 1 18.24 -24.38 4.50
N ILE A 2 17.57 -24.71 5.61
CA ILE A 2 16.11 -24.55 5.73
C ILE A 2 15.81 -23.36 6.65
N LEU A 3 15.06 -22.40 6.12
CA LEU A 3 14.54 -21.25 6.85
C LEU A 3 13.03 -21.41 7.05
N LYS A 4 12.56 -21.14 8.27
CA LYS A 4 11.14 -21.23 8.65
C LYS A 4 10.68 -19.89 9.19
N ASN A 5 9.36 -19.67 9.14
CA ASN A 5 8.72 -18.44 9.61
C ASN A 5 9.30 -17.18 8.95
N VAL A 6 9.68 -17.31 7.67
CA VAL A 6 10.14 -16.18 6.87
C VAL A 6 8.94 -15.28 6.57
N ILE A 7 9.16 -13.97 6.67
CA ILE A 7 8.15 -12.97 6.33
C ILE A 7 8.14 -12.78 4.81
N CYS A 8 6.96 -12.85 4.20
CA CYS A 8 6.79 -12.58 2.77
C CYS A 8 6.70 -11.07 2.50
N PRO A 9 7.63 -10.47 1.74
CA PRO A 9 7.65 -9.03 1.47
C PRO A 9 6.90 -8.64 0.19
N ALA A 10 5.86 -9.40 -0.19
CA ALA A 10 5.17 -9.17 -1.45
C ALA A 10 3.93 -8.26 -1.31
N CYS A 11 2.90 -8.74 -0.60
CA CYS A 11 1.65 -8.01 -0.44
C CYS A 11 1.36 -7.68 1.02
N GLY A 12 0.36 -6.84 1.27
CA GLY A 12 -0.01 -6.37 2.61
C GLY A 12 -0.37 -7.47 3.61
N ALA A 13 -0.46 -8.75 3.22
CA ALA A 13 -0.64 -9.88 4.13
C ALA A 13 0.60 -10.25 4.96
N CYS A 14 1.81 -9.81 4.58
CA CYS A 14 3.07 -10.05 5.29
C CYS A 14 3.14 -11.46 5.90
N CYS A 15 2.93 -12.49 5.05
CA CYS A 15 2.78 -13.86 5.53
C CYS A 15 4.03 -14.31 6.30
N ASP A 16 3.86 -14.68 7.57
CA ASP A 16 4.95 -15.00 8.52
C ASP A 16 5.18 -16.52 8.74
N ASP A 17 4.72 -17.36 7.81
CA ASP A 17 4.84 -18.83 7.86
C ASP A 17 5.56 -19.40 6.63
N ILE A 18 6.29 -18.56 5.88
CA ILE A 18 6.97 -19.01 4.68
C ILE A 18 8.14 -19.90 5.10
N ARG A 19 8.29 -21.03 4.39
CA ARG A 19 9.46 -21.89 4.49
C ARG A 19 10.25 -21.77 3.21
N ILE A 20 11.55 -21.54 3.34
CA ILE A 20 12.48 -21.50 2.22
C ILE A 20 13.51 -22.62 2.42
N ASP A 21 13.65 -23.44 1.39
CA ASP A 21 14.72 -24.44 1.27
C ASP A 21 15.75 -23.90 0.27
N LEU A 22 16.95 -23.59 0.77
CA LEU A 22 18.09 -23.17 -0.04
C LEU A 22 18.98 -24.39 -0.26
N ASP A 23 18.99 -24.93 -1.48
CA ASP A 23 19.80 -26.09 -1.87
C ASP A 23 20.67 -25.75 -3.09
N GLY A 24 21.92 -25.36 -2.84
CA GLY A 24 22.81 -24.83 -3.87
C GLY A 24 22.19 -23.64 -4.61
N ASN A 25 21.96 -23.78 -5.92
CA ASN A 25 21.32 -22.76 -6.76
C ASN A 25 19.79 -22.82 -6.77
N ARG A 26 19.18 -23.75 -6.02
CA ARG A 26 17.72 -23.95 -6.04
C ARG A 26 17.07 -23.37 -4.79
N THR A 27 16.09 -22.49 -5.00
CA THR A 27 15.26 -21.91 -3.95
C THR A 27 13.87 -22.51 -4.00
N ILE A 28 13.53 -23.37 -3.04
CA ILE A 28 12.18 -23.97 -2.92
C ILE A 28 11.39 -23.18 -1.87
N VAL A 29 10.33 -22.51 -2.30
CA VAL A 29 9.46 -21.71 -1.42
C VAL A 29 8.17 -22.47 -1.15
N LYS A 30 7.87 -22.72 0.12
CA LYS A 30 6.63 -23.37 0.58
C LYS A 30 5.75 -22.38 1.33
N ASN A 31 4.44 -22.60 1.28
CA ASN A 31 3.38 -21.75 1.85
C ASN A 31 3.20 -20.37 1.18
N ALA A 32 4.06 -19.95 0.26
CA ALA A 32 3.84 -18.72 -0.51
C ALA A 32 2.74 -18.90 -1.56
N CYS A 33 1.96 -17.85 -1.82
CA CYS A 33 1.11 -17.81 -3.02
C CYS A 33 1.96 -17.52 -4.28
N LYS A 34 1.33 -17.49 -5.46
CA LYS A 34 2.02 -17.19 -6.73
C LYS A 34 2.83 -15.89 -6.68
N ILE A 35 2.27 -14.82 -6.11
CA ILE A 35 2.94 -13.51 -5.96
C ILE A 35 4.14 -13.62 -5.02
N GLY A 36 3.95 -14.21 -3.83
CA GLY A 36 5.02 -14.39 -2.86
C GLY A 36 6.15 -15.27 -3.39
N ASN A 37 5.82 -16.38 -4.06
CA ASN A 37 6.81 -17.25 -4.69
C ASN A 37 7.61 -16.48 -5.75
N ALA A 38 6.94 -15.74 -6.65
CA ALA A 38 7.62 -14.92 -7.64
C ALA A 38 8.60 -13.93 -7.00
N ARG A 39 8.22 -13.27 -5.90
CA ARG A 39 9.09 -12.32 -5.19
C ARG A 39 10.38 -12.97 -4.65
N PHE A 40 10.28 -14.17 -4.07
CA PHE A 40 11.47 -14.91 -3.61
C PHE A 40 12.30 -15.47 -4.76
N GLN A 41 11.69 -15.89 -5.88
CA GLN A 41 12.44 -16.35 -7.04
C GLN A 41 13.19 -15.20 -7.73
N ALA A 42 12.66 -13.97 -7.65
CA ALA A 42 13.26 -12.79 -8.27
C ALA A 42 14.65 -12.43 -7.70
N ILE A 43 15.01 -12.94 -6.51
CA ILE A 43 16.36 -12.80 -5.92
C ILE A 43 17.42 -13.36 -6.88
N ALA A 44 17.16 -14.51 -7.49
CA ALA A 44 18.06 -15.19 -8.41
C ALA A 44 17.83 -14.77 -9.87
N GLY A 45 16.98 -13.77 -10.12
CA GLY A 45 16.61 -13.35 -11.47
C GLY A 45 17.67 -12.47 -12.14
N ASP A 46 17.81 -12.63 -13.46
CA ASP A 46 18.77 -11.87 -14.27
C ASP A 46 18.39 -10.39 -14.46
N HIS A 47 17.14 -10.02 -14.18
CA HIS A 47 16.61 -8.65 -14.34
C HIS A 47 16.95 -7.69 -13.18
N ARG A 48 17.72 -8.16 -12.20
CA ARG A 48 18.16 -7.34 -11.06
C ARG A 48 19.17 -6.28 -11.50
N ILE A 49 19.03 -5.07 -10.97
CA ILE A 49 20.02 -4.01 -11.10
C ILE A 49 21.22 -4.37 -10.22
N LYS A 50 22.40 -4.58 -10.83
CA LYS A 50 23.63 -5.00 -10.13
C LYS A 50 24.65 -3.87 -9.96
N ASP A 51 24.65 -2.92 -10.89
CA ASP A 51 25.60 -1.82 -10.95
C ASP A 51 24.86 -0.49 -10.89
N PRO A 52 25.41 0.54 -10.22
CA PRO A 52 24.88 1.88 -10.31
C PRO A 52 25.04 2.42 -11.72
N MET A 53 24.06 3.17 -12.18
CA MET A 53 24.03 3.72 -13.54
C MET A 53 23.76 5.22 -13.51
N ILE A 54 24.38 5.93 -14.45
CA ILE A 54 24.13 7.34 -14.69
C ILE A 54 23.75 7.55 -16.15
N ASN A 55 22.86 8.49 -16.40
CA ASN A 55 22.54 8.93 -17.75
C ASN A 55 23.67 9.83 -18.29
N VAL A 56 24.25 9.43 -19.42
CA VAL A 56 25.25 10.20 -20.19
C VAL A 56 24.75 10.31 -21.62
N GLY A 57 24.31 11.51 -22.01
CA GLY A 57 23.83 11.78 -23.37
C GLY A 57 22.57 11.02 -23.77
N GLY A 58 21.63 10.82 -22.84
CA GLY A 58 20.36 10.13 -23.07
C GLY A 58 20.43 8.61 -22.96
N LYS A 59 21.54 8.06 -22.48
CA LYS A 59 21.73 6.61 -22.28
C LYS A 59 22.27 6.33 -20.89
N LEU A 60 21.65 5.38 -20.20
CA LEU A 60 22.17 4.83 -18.95
C LEU A 60 23.46 4.04 -19.21
N GLN A 61 24.50 4.38 -18.46
CA GLN A 61 25.78 3.69 -18.47
C GLN A 61 26.16 3.30 -17.04
N LYS A 62 26.83 2.15 -16.90
CA LYS A 62 27.37 1.72 -15.60
C LYS A 62 28.37 2.76 -15.08
N SER A 63 28.39 2.95 -13.78
CA SER A 63 29.22 3.93 -13.08
C SER A 63 29.80 3.34 -11.81
N ALA A 64 30.75 4.04 -11.19
CA ALA A 64 31.16 3.72 -9.83
C ALA A 64 30.10 4.20 -8.82
N TRP A 65 29.96 3.53 -7.67
CA TRP A 65 29.00 3.92 -6.63
C TRP A 65 29.15 5.39 -6.20
N ASN A 66 30.37 5.82 -5.92
CA ASN A 66 30.65 7.19 -5.48
C ASN A 66 30.27 8.24 -6.53
N GLU A 67 30.47 7.94 -7.82
CA GLU A 67 30.13 8.83 -8.93
C GLU A 67 28.60 8.98 -9.05
N ALA A 68 27.87 7.87 -9.02
CA ALA A 68 26.40 7.90 -9.03
C ALA A 68 25.84 8.62 -7.80
N LEU A 69 26.39 8.36 -6.62
CA LEU A 69 25.97 8.98 -5.37
C LEU A 69 26.23 10.50 -5.38
N GLU A 70 27.38 10.94 -5.91
CA GLU A 70 27.72 12.35 -6.06
C GLU A 70 26.78 13.05 -7.05
N LYS A 71 26.49 12.43 -8.21
CA LYS A 71 25.53 12.96 -9.18
C LYS A 71 24.13 13.09 -8.59
N ALA A 72 23.65 12.07 -7.86
CA ALA A 72 22.36 12.11 -7.18
C ALA A 72 22.30 13.20 -6.11
N ALA A 73 23.34 13.29 -5.27
CA ALA A 73 23.42 14.30 -4.23
C ALA A 73 23.45 15.73 -4.81
N LYS A 74 24.15 15.93 -5.93
CA LYS A 74 24.20 17.21 -6.64
C LYS A 74 22.83 17.61 -7.17
N ILE A 75 22.10 16.69 -7.81
CA ILE A 75 20.72 16.94 -8.25
C ILE A 75 19.89 17.44 -7.05
N LEU A 76 19.85 16.70 -5.94
CA LEU A 76 19.07 17.09 -4.75
C LEU A 76 19.55 18.39 -4.09
N ALA A 77 20.85 18.68 -4.16
CA ALA A 77 21.43 19.90 -3.62
C ALA A 77 21.02 21.14 -4.42
N ASP A 78 20.99 21.01 -5.75
CA ASP A 78 20.66 22.09 -6.68
C ASP A 78 19.14 22.31 -6.82
N SER A 79 18.32 21.31 -6.46
CA SER A 79 16.85 21.39 -6.49
C SER A 79 16.27 22.42 -5.53
N LYS A 80 15.30 23.20 -6.03
CA LYS A 80 14.50 24.15 -5.25
C LYS A 80 13.29 23.48 -4.60
N ARG A 81 12.70 22.49 -5.25
CA ARG A 81 11.48 21.82 -4.77
C ARG A 81 11.50 20.34 -5.18
N PRO A 82 12.40 19.53 -4.57
CA PRO A 82 12.48 18.11 -4.88
C PRO A 82 11.25 17.35 -4.35
N LEU A 83 10.80 16.37 -5.15
CA LEU A 83 9.83 15.35 -4.74
C LEU A 83 10.57 14.09 -4.28
N LEU A 84 10.26 13.59 -3.09
CA LEU A 84 10.68 12.27 -2.62
C LEU A 84 9.46 11.34 -2.58
N PHE A 85 9.44 10.34 -3.46
CA PHE A 85 8.38 9.35 -3.50
C PHE A 85 8.87 8.00 -2.96
N ILE A 86 8.24 7.52 -1.89
CA ILE A 86 8.60 6.25 -1.25
C ILE A 86 7.53 5.18 -1.51
N GLY A 87 7.93 4.09 -2.17
CA GLY A 87 7.07 2.96 -2.49
C GLY A 87 6.68 2.11 -1.28
N GLY A 88 5.76 1.16 -1.52
CA GLY A 88 5.23 0.29 -0.47
C GLY A 88 6.04 -1.00 -0.24
N GLU A 89 7.12 -1.22 -0.98
CA GLU A 89 7.96 -2.43 -0.90
C GLU A 89 9.32 -2.18 -0.25
N THR A 90 9.38 -1.24 0.70
CA THR A 90 10.59 -0.95 1.47
C THR A 90 10.32 -0.92 2.98
N SER A 91 11.37 -0.92 3.78
CA SER A 91 11.32 -0.94 5.25
C SER A 91 10.91 0.41 5.86
N CYS A 92 10.35 0.37 7.08
CA CYS A 92 10.07 1.58 7.85
C CYS A 92 11.33 2.39 8.17
N GLU A 93 12.47 1.70 8.31
CA GLU A 93 13.78 2.28 8.50
C GLU A 93 14.19 3.14 7.30
N THR A 94 13.98 2.63 6.08
CA THR A 94 14.18 3.38 4.82
C THR A 94 13.22 4.57 4.72
N MET A 95 11.94 4.37 5.05
CA MET A 95 10.94 5.44 5.04
C MET A 95 11.32 6.59 6.00
N LYS A 96 11.81 6.27 7.20
CA LYS A 96 12.31 7.24 8.17
C LYS A 96 13.53 7.99 7.64
N ALA A 97 14.49 7.30 7.02
CA ALA A 97 15.65 7.94 6.41
C ALA A 97 15.25 8.89 5.27
N GLY A 98 14.28 8.50 4.44
CA GLY A 98 13.74 9.32 3.36
C GLY A 98 13.01 10.56 3.87
N LEU A 99 12.20 10.41 4.92
CA LEU A 99 11.54 11.55 5.57
C LEU A 99 12.55 12.54 6.16
N ASN A 100 13.58 12.06 6.86
CA ASN A 100 14.65 12.92 7.41
C ASN A 100 15.43 13.66 6.31
N LEU A 101 15.67 13.01 5.16
CA LEU A 101 16.30 13.65 4.00
C LEU A 101 15.38 14.73 3.42
N GLY A 102 14.08 14.44 3.28
CA GLY A 102 13.11 15.40 2.79
C GLY A 102 12.95 16.62 3.68
N GLU A 103 12.91 16.43 5.00
CA GLU A 103 12.89 17.50 5.98
C GLU A 103 14.11 18.43 5.83
N TYR A 104 15.32 17.85 5.71
CA TYR A 104 16.53 18.64 5.49
C TYR A 104 16.52 19.43 4.18
N LEU A 105 15.95 18.83 3.13
CA LEU A 105 15.87 19.46 1.82
C LEU A 105 14.78 20.53 1.71
N GLY A 106 13.82 20.57 2.64
CA GLY A 106 12.57 21.31 2.45
C GLY A 106 11.72 20.73 1.32
N ALA A 107 11.83 19.42 1.09
CA ALA A 107 11.20 18.69 0.00
C ALA A 107 9.71 18.44 0.25
N VAL A 108 9.01 17.96 -0.78
CA VAL A 108 7.75 17.23 -0.57
C VAL A 108 8.04 15.74 -0.51
N VAL A 109 7.60 15.06 0.56
CA VAL A 109 7.74 13.61 0.75
C VAL A 109 6.37 12.96 0.72
N ASP A 110 6.18 12.06 -0.22
CA ASP A 110 4.93 11.34 -0.42
C ASP A 110 5.18 9.84 -0.62
N SER A 111 4.11 9.06 -0.68
CA SER A 111 4.22 7.62 -0.79
C SER A 111 3.14 7.01 -1.67
N ILE A 112 3.25 5.69 -1.86
CA ILE A 112 2.22 4.88 -2.54
C ILE A 112 0.81 5.07 -1.97
N ALA A 113 0.67 5.56 -0.73
CA ALA A 113 -0.63 5.92 -0.17
C ALA A 113 -1.41 6.87 -1.10
N THR A 114 -0.77 7.89 -1.69
CA THR A 114 -1.47 8.91 -2.50
C THR A 114 -2.25 8.33 -3.68
N VAL A 115 -1.71 7.31 -4.36
CA VAL A 115 -2.34 6.60 -5.49
C VAL A 115 -3.07 5.32 -5.08
N CYS A 116 -3.21 5.08 -3.77
CA CYS A 116 -3.79 3.85 -3.22
C CYS A 116 -4.85 4.20 -2.15
N HIS A 117 -4.50 4.07 -0.86
CA HIS A 117 -5.40 4.27 0.28
C HIS A 117 -5.25 5.62 1.00
N GLY A 118 -4.68 6.63 0.35
CA GLY A 118 -4.67 8.03 0.79
C GLY A 118 -6.08 8.56 1.05
N PRO A 119 -7.05 8.31 0.14
CA PRO A 119 -8.46 8.59 0.41
C PRO A 119 -9.01 7.89 1.66
N SER A 120 -8.54 6.68 1.95
CA SER A 120 -8.91 6.00 3.19
C SER A 120 -8.31 6.67 4.42
N ALA A 121 -7.07 7.18 4.35
CA ALA A 121 -6.48 7.96 5.45
C ALA A 121 -7.28 9.25 5.73
N MET A 122 -7.70 9.97 4.68
CA MET A 122 -8.59 11.13 4.82
C MET A 122 -9.95 10.75 5.42
N GLY A 123 -10.55 9.64 4.98
CA GLY A 123 -11.79 9.13 5.59
C GLY A 123 -11.65 8.79 7.08
N ILE A 124 -10.48 8.29 7.51
CA ILE A 124 -10.18 8.05 8.93
C ILE A 124 -10.12 9.38 9.70
N GLN A 125 -9.52 10.41 9.10
CA GLN A 125 -9.43 11.75 9.72
C GLN A 125 -10.81 12.37 9.94
N GLU A 126 -11.77 12.11 9.04
CA GLU A 126 -13.15 12.65 9.10
C GLU A 126 -14.06 11.85 10.05
N ALA A 127 -14.06 10.52 9.96
CA ALA A 127 -15.05 9.67 10.66
C ALA A 127 -14.46 8.79 11.79
N GLY A 128 -13.13 8.73 11.92
CA GLY A 128 -12.45 7.72 12.74
C GLY A 128 -12.51 6.32 12.12
N ARG A 129 -11.88 5.34 12.79
CA ARG A 129 -11.88 3.94 12.35
C ARG A 129 -12.06 2.96 13.51
N ILE A 130 -13.13 2.18 13.43
CA ILE A 130 -13.37 1.06 14.35
C ILE A 130 -12.70 -0.20 13.76
N GLY A 131 -11.40 -0.32 14.01
CA GLY A 131 -10.58 -1.42 13.50
C GLY A 131 -10.41 -2.61 14.46
N SER A 132 -9.75 -3.66 13.97
CA SER A 132 -9.21 -4.75 14.80
C SER A 132 -8.05 -5.43 14.09
N THR A 133 -7.23 -6.18 14.83
CA THR A 133 -6.19 -7.04 14.22
C THR A 133 -6.82 -8.20 13.45
N ALA A 134 -6.07 -8.77 12.50
CA ALA A 134 -6.49 -9.94 11.72
C ALA A 134 -6.81 -11.15 12.59
N GLY A 135 -6.21 -11.25 13.78
CA GLY A 135 -6.48 -12.31 14.76
C GLY A 135 -7.92 -12.27 15.29
N GLN A 136 -8.53 -11.07 15.43
CA GLN A 136 -9.92 -10.95 15.87
C GLN A 136 -10.87 -11.48 14.80
N SER A 137 -10.73 -11.03 13.55
CA SER A 137 -11.54 -11.52 12.43
C SER A 137 -11.37 -13.03 12.22
N LYS A 138 -10.13 -13.53 12.25
CA LYS A 138 -9.83 -14.96 12.15
C LYS A 138 -10.54 -15.78 13.23
N THR A 139 -10.68 -15.25 14.44
CA THR A 139 -11.16 -16.01 15.59
C THR A 139 -12.67 -15.90 15.80
N ARG A 140 -13.26 -14.77 15.44
CA ARG A 140 -14.61 -14.36 15.84
C ARG A 140 -15.58 -14.15 14.68
N ALA A 141 -15.10 -13.72 13.51
CA ALA A 141 -15.99 -13.17 12.50
C ALA A 141 -16.88 -14.22 11.84
N ASP A 142 -18.19 -14.13 12.05
CA ASP A 142 -19.20 -14.96 11.39
C ASP A 142 -19.80 -14.27 10.16
N LEU A 143 -19.54 -12.97 9.96
CA LEU A 143 -19.82 -12.25 8.71
C LEU A 143 -18.57 -11.52 8.21
N VAL A 144 -18.21 -11.76 6.95
CA VAL A 144 -17.11 -11.11 6.25
C VAL A 144 -17.64 -10.41 5.01
N VAL A 145 -17.42 -9.10 4.90
CA VAL A 145 -17.82 -8.29 3.75
C VAL A 145 -16.56 -7.81 3.02
N TYR A 146 -16.41 -8.17 1.76
CA TYR A 146 -15.39 -7.61 0.87
C TYR A 146 -16.04 -6.51 0.03
N TRP A 147 -15.65 -5.26 0.27
CA TRP A 147 -16.24 -4.10 -0.40
C TRP A 147 -15.22 -3.42 -1.29
N GLY A 148 -15.46 -3.45 -2.61
CA GLY A 148 -14.53 -2.90 -3.60
C GLY A 148 -13.15 -3.55 -3.54
N SER A 149 -13.09 -4.84 -3.19
CA SER A 149 -11.83 -5.58 -3.01
C SER A 149 -11.91 -6.99 -3.57
N ASN A 150 -10.87 -7.44 -4.26
CA ASN A 150 -10.72 -8.82 -4.73
C ASN A 150 -9.52 -9.51 -4.04
N PRO A 151 -9.64 -9.92 -2.76
CA PRO A 151 -8.54 -10.50 -1.99
C PRO A 151 -7.87 -11.71 -2.64
N LEU A 152 -8.59 -12.55 -3.38
CA LEU A 152 -7.98 -13.75 -4.01
C LEU A 152 -6.95 -13.40 -5.10
N GLU A 153 -7.03 -12.22 -5.70
CA GLU A 153 -6.03 -11.72 -6.67
C GLU A 153 -5.06 -10.72 -6.03
N LEU A 154 -5.54 -9.83 -5.16
CA LEU A 154 -4.72 -8.77 -4.54
C LEU A 154 -3.86 -9.29 -3.39
N VAL A 155 -4.45 -10.06 -2.48
CA VAL A 155 -3.82 -10.56 -1.25
C VAL A 155 -4.15 -12.05 -1.12
N PRO A 156 -3.62 -12.95 -1.98
CA PRO A 156 -4.25 -14.25 -2.27
C PRO A 156 -4.44 -15.18 -1.07
N ARG A 157 -3.63 -15.02 0.00
CA ARG A 157 -3.75 -15.80 1.24
C ARG A 157 -4.64 -15.15 2.29
N HIS A 158 -5.25 -13.99 2.03
CA HIS A 158 -6.08 -13.28 3.00
C HIS A 158 -7.27 -14.13 3.45
N MET A 159 -8.09 -14.61 2.51
CA MET A 159 -9.23 -15.46 2.83
C MET A 159 -8.80 -16.76 3.53
N SER A 160 -7.70 -17.39 3.10
CA SER A 160 -7.26 -18.68 3.62
C SER A 160 -6.53 -18.61 4.97
N ARG A 161 -5.98 -17.46 5.33
CA ARG A 161 -5.17 -17.31 6.55
C ARG A 161 -5.81 -16.42 7.62
N TYR A 162 -6.51 -15.36 7.21
CA TYR A 162 -6.89 -14.27 8.12
C TYR A 162 -8.39 -14.05 8.27
N ALA A 163 -9.23 -14.49 7.33
CA ALA A 163 -10.65 -14.13 7.35
C ALA A 163 -11.63 -15.31 7.22
N VAL A 164 -11.58 -16.07 6.14
CA VAL A 164 -12.74 -16.89 5.71
C VAL A 164 -12.59 -18.38 6.03
N TYR A 165 -11.52 -19.01 5.55
CA TYR A 165 -11.34 -20.46 5.69
C TYR A 165 -10.75 -20.93 7.03
N PRO A 166 -9.96 -20.14 7.79
CA PRO A 166 -9.42 -20.59 9.07
C PRO A 166 -10.49 -21.01 10.07
N ARG A 167 -10.23 -22.11 10.80
CA ARG A 167 -10.99 -22.50 11.99
C ARG A 167 -10.58 -21.58 13.15
N GLY A 168 -11.53 -20.77 13.60
CA GLY A 168 -11.37 -19.85 14.73
C GLY A 168 -11.86 -20.49 16.03
N TYR A 169 -11.61 -19.85 17.17
CA TYR A 169 -12.12 -20.32 18.46
C TYR A 169 -13.66 -20.33 18.50
N TRP A 170 -14.30 -19.26 17.99
CA TRP A 170 -15.76 -19.15 17.94
C TRP A 170 -16.38 -19.60 16.60
N THR A 171 -15.54 -19.79 15.58
CA THR A 171 -15.92 -20.24 14.24
C THR A 171 -15.19 -21.54 13.90
N GLY A 172 -15.42 -22.57 14.74
CA GLY A 172 -14.67 -23.83 14.74
C GLY A 172 -14.81 -24.66 13.46
N ARG A 173 -15.91 -24.48 12.70
CA ARG A 173 -16.12 -25.11 11.39
C ARG A 173 -15.52 -24.29 10.23
N GLY A 174 -14.80 -23.19 10.52
CA GLY A 174 -14.13 -22.37 9.51
C GLY A 174 -15.15 -21.74 8.55
N ARG A 175 -14.98 -21.95 7.23
CA ARG A 175 -15.87 -21.39 6.19
C ARG A 175 -17.37 -21.62 6.45
N PHE A 176 -17.74 -22.77 7.03
CA PHE A 176 -19.15 -23.12 7.29
C PHE A 176 -19.79 -22.35 8.45
N ASP A 177 -19.01 -21.70 9.29
CA ASP A 177 -19.49 -20.79 10.34
C ASP A 177 -19.48 -19.32 9.91
N ARG A 178 -19.20 -19.05 8.63
CA ARG A 178 -19.04 -17.70 8.12
C ARG A 178 -19.90 -17.45 6.91
N THR A 179 -20.52 -16.29 6.88
CA THR A 179 -21.18 -15.75 5.70
C THR A 179 -20.26 -14.73 5.02
N VAL A 180 -20.14 -14.80 3.70
CA VAL A 180 -19.30 -13.92 2.90
C VAL A 180 -20.18 -13.10 1.96
N ILE A 181 -20.06 -11.78 2.05
CA ILE A 181 -20.69 -10.83 1.12
C ILE A 181 -19.60 -10.17 0.29
N THR A 182 -19.78 -10.08 -1.01
CA THR A 182 -18.94 -9.26 -1.89
C THR A 182 -19.75 -8.12 -2.49
N VAL A 183 -19.26 -6.89 -2.38
CA VAL A 183 -19.80 -5.70 -3.05
C VAL A 183 -18.78 -5.29 -4.11
N ASP A 184 -19.07 -5.61 -5.37
CA ASP A 184 -18.16 -5.41 -6.50
C ASP A 184 -19.01 -5.34 -7.78
N PRO A 185 -18.81 -4.34 -8.67
CA PRO A 185 -19.53 -4.30 -9.95
C PRO A 185 -19.25 -5.51 -10.84
N ARG A 186 -18.08 -6.14 -10.66
CA ARG A 186 -17.67 -7.32 -11.44
C ARG A 186 -17.97 -8.60 -10.69
N LYS A 187 -18.29 -9.64 -11.44
CA LYS A 187 -18.28 -11.01 -10.94
C LYS A 187 -16.82 -11.50 -10.84
N SER A 188 -16.12 -11.07 -9.79
CA SER A 188 -14.74 -11.46 -9.50
C SER A 188 -14.66 -12.88 -8.91
N ILE A 189 -13.47 -13.50 -8.92
CA ILE A 189 -13.25 -14.80 -8.27
C ILE A 189 -13.61 -14.76 -6.77
N THR A 190 -13.46 -13.62 -6.09
CA THR A 190 -13.93 -13.48 -4.69
C THR A 190 -15.47 -13.50 -4.62
N SER A 191 -16.16 -12.82 -5.54
CA SER A 191 -17.62 -12.84 -5.60
C SER A 191 -18.18 -14.25 -5.86
N GLU A 192 -17.51 -15.05 -6.70
CA GLU A 192 -17.89 -16.45 -6.99
C GLU A 192 -17.75 -17.36 -5.76
N ASN A 193 -16.88 -16.98 -4.82
CA ASN A 193 -16.67 -17.69 -3.57
C ASN A 193 -17.47 -17.09 -2.38
N SER A 194 -18.40 -16.17 -2.67
CA SER A 194 -19.24 -15.49 -1.67
C SER A 194 -20.64 -16.09 -1.58
N ASP A 195 -21.28 -15.97 -0.42
CA ASP A 195 -22.67 -16.39 -0.21
C ASP A 195 -23.67 -15.37 -0.79
N LEU A 196 -23.25 -14.10 -0.86
CA LEU A 196 -24.01 -13.02 -1.48
C LEU A 196 -23.08 -12.11 -2.28
N HIS A 197 -23.45 -11.84 -3.52
CA HIS A 197 -22.81 -10.84 -4.37
C HIS A 197 -23.78 -9.67 -4.59
N ILE A 198 -23.30 -8.45 -4.36
CA ILE A 198 -23.99 -7.19 -4.60
C ILE A 198 -23.35 -6.53 -5.83
N PRO A 199 -23.91 -6.70 -7.03
CA PRO A 199 -23.38 -6.15 -8.27
C PRO A 199 -23.87 -4.72 -8.47
N LEU A 200 -23.34 -3.78 -7.68
CA LEU A 200 -23.65 -2.36 -7.85
C LEU A 200 -23.09 -1.80 -9.17
N MET A 201 -23.67 -0.72 -9.65
CA MET A 201 -23.14 0.05 -10.78
C MET A 201 -21.82 0.74 -10.38
N PRO A 202 -20.81 0.80 -11.26
CA PRO A 202 -19.56 1.49 -10.96
C PRO A 202 -19.79 2.94 -10.51
N ASN A 203 -18.99 3.41 -9.56
CA ASN A 203 -19.06 4.78 -9.00
C ASN A 203 -20.32 5.12 -8.19
N THR A 204 -21.05 4.12 -7.69
CA THR A 204 -22.28 4.34 -6.91
C THR A 204 -22.22 3.83 -5.47
N ASP A 205 -20.99 3.59 -4.96
CA ASP A 205 -20.73 3.15 -3.59
C ASP A 205 -21.29 4.15 -2.57
N TYR A 206 -21.18 5.46 -2.84
CA TYR A 206 -21.66 6.51 -1.94
C TYR A 206 -23.17 6.43 -1.74
N GLU A 207 -23.92 6.26 -2.82
CA GLU A 207 -25.38 6.16 -2.81
C GLU A 207 -25.83 4.87 -2.12
N LEU A 208 -25.16 3.75 -2.40
CA LEU A 208 -25.45 2.47 -1.72
C LEU A 208 -25.19 2.57 -0.21
N LEU A 209 -24.06 3.14 0.22
CA LEU A 209 -23.74 3.36 1.63
C LEU A 209 -24.75 4.30 2.30
N SER A 210 -25.13 5.39 1.62
CA SER A 210 -26.15 6.33 2.10
C SER A 210 -27.52 5.67 2.28
N ALA A 211 -27.89 4.76 1.38
CA ALA A 211 -29.12 3.98 1.48
C ALA A 211 -29.09 2.99 2.65
N LEU A 212 -27.96 2.30 2.87
CA LEU A 212 -27.79 1.43 4.04
C LEU A 212 -27.87 2.21 5.37
N LEU A 213 -27.28 3.41 5.43
CA LEU A 213 -27.41 4.31 6.59
C LEU A 213 -28.86 4.80 6.76
N THR A 214 -29.58 5.07 5.68
CA THR A 214 -31.00 5.43 5.76
C THR A 214 -31.84 4.28 6.35
N LEU A 215 -31.59 3.06 5.86
CA LEU A 215 -32.24 1.84 6.33
C LEU A 215 -31.89 1.51 7.79
N ILE A 216 -30.65 1.71 8.23
CA ILE A 216 -30.24 1.41 9.61
C ILE A 216 -30.93 2.33 10.61
N HIS A 217 -31.25 3.57 10.20
CA HIS A 217 -32.04 4.53 10.97
C HIS A 217 -33.56 4.33 10.86
N GLY A 218 -34.02 3.22 10.29
CA GLY A 218 -35.44 2.88 10.20
C GLY A 218 -36.24 3.68 9.19
N LYS A 219 -35.55 4.39 8.27
CA LYS A 219 -36.18 5.12 7.16
C LYS A 219 -36.08 4.31 5.87
N LYS A 220 -36.89 4.64 4.88
CA LYS A 220 -36.81 4.05 3.54
C LYS A 220 -36.03 4.97 2.60
N PRO A 221 -35.01 4.46 1.88
CA PRO A 221 -34.37 5.18 0.79
C PRO A 221 -35.39 5.57 -0.29
N HIS A 222 -35.12 6.65 -1.01
CA HIS A 222 -35.93 7.01 -2.17
C HIS A 222 -35.79 5.93 -3.27
N PRO A 223 -36.87 5.52 -3.96
CA PRO A 223 -36.83 4.45 -4.96
C PRO A 223 -35.81 4.63 -6.09
N SER A 224 -35.45 5.87 -6.42
CA SER A 224 -34.43 6.16 -7.44
C SER A 224 -33.05 5.56 -7.12
N VAL A 225 -32.79 5.18 -5.87
CA VAL A 225 -31.53 4.49 -5.53
C VAL A 225 -31.36 3.19 -6.29
N GLU A 226 -32.45 2.47 -6.58
CA GLU A 226 -32.37 1.19 -7.31
C GLU A 226 -31.87 1.39 -8.73
N GLU A 227 -32.32 2.47 -9.39
CA GLU A 227 -31.89 2.85 -10.73
C GLU A 227 -30.42 3.33 -10.73
N ILE A 228 -30.04 4.14 -9.74
CA ILE A 228 -28.67 4.68 -9.63
C ILE A 228 -27.68 3.56 -9.35
N THR A 229 -27.89 2.78 -8.29
CA THR A 229 -26.92 1.78 -7.84
C THR A 229 -27.06 0.45 -8.56
N GLY A 230 -28.16 0.20 -9.28
CA GLY A 230 -28.49 -1.11 -9.85
C GLY A 230 -28.80 -2.18 -8.79
N VAL A 231 -29.01 -1.80 -7.53
CA VAL A 231 -29.26 -2.72 -6.41
C VAL A 231 -30.63 -2.43 -5.85
N SER A 232 -31.50 -3.45 -5.79
CA SER A 232 -32.84 -3.27 -5.24
C SER A 232 -32.79 -2.97 -3.74
N ILE A 233 -33.74 -2.17 -3.26
CA ILE A 233 -33.94 -1.88 -1.83
C ILE A 233 -34.12 -3.17 -1.05
N SER A 234 -34.83 -4.16 -1.61
CA SER A 234 -34.97 -5.48 -0.99
C SER A 234 -33.61 -6.17 -0.79
N MET A 235 -32.69 -6.05 -1.74
CA MET A 235 -31.34 -6.59 -1.60
C MET A 235 -30.52 -5.80 -0.56
N MET A 236 -30.66 -4.47 -0.51
CA MET A 236 -30.05 -3.62 0.51
C MET A 236 -30.53 -3.98 1.91
N GLU A 237 -31.85 -4.18 2.08
CA GLU A 237 -32.47 -4.65 3.33
C GLU A 237 -31.93 -6.03 3.72
N LYS A 238 -31.87 -6.98 2.78
CA LYS A 238 -31.30 -8.31 3.02
C LYS A 238 -29.85 -8.22 3.51
N MET A 239 -29.01 -7.45 2.83
CA MET A 239 -27.61 -7.23 3.20
C MET A 239 -27.50 -6.61 4.60
N LEU A 240 -28.28 -5.57 4.90
CA LEU A 240 -28.28 -4.92 6.21
C LEU A 240 -28.77 -5.85 7.32
N GLN A 241 -29.78 -6.69 7.06
CA GLN A 241 -30.25 -7.68 8.03
C GLN A 241 -29.16 -8.71 8.35
N MET A 242 -28.42 -9.19 7.34
CA MET A 242 -27.26 -10.06 7.58
C MET A 242 -26.20 -9.35 8.43
N MET A 243 -25.93 -8.07 8.17
CA MET A 243 -25.00 -7.26 8.96
C MET A 243 -25.45 -7.05 10.41
N LYS A 244 -26.75 -6.84 10.67
CA LYS A 244 -27.28 -6.64 12.01
C LYS A 244 -27.35 -7.93 12.84
N ASN A 245 -27.55 -9.07 12.19
CA ASN A 245 -27.80 -10.35 12.86
C ASN A 245 -26.54 -11.20 13.09
N CYS A 246 -25.37 -10.81 12.56
CA CYS A 246 -24.12 -11.48 12.84
C CYS A 246 -23.67 -11.26 14.30
N LYS A 247 -22.77 -12.10 14.83
CA LYS A 247 -22.15 -11.94 16.15
C LYS A 247 -20.91 -11.04 16.11
N TYR A 248 -20.14 -11.13 15.02
CA TYR A 248 -18.97 -10.32 14.77
C TYR A 248 -18.81 -10.12 13.25
N GLY A 249 -19.09 -8.92 12.79
CA GLY A 249 -18.94 -8.53 11.39
C GLY A 249 -17.62 -7.83 11.11
N VAL A 250 -17.03 -8.09 9.94
CA VAL A 250 -15.87 -7.34 9.44
C VAL A 250 -16.10 -6.88 8.00
N ILE A 251 -15.83 -5.61 7.72
CA ILE A 251 -15.69 -5.08 6.35
C ILE A 251 -14.21 -4.99 6.00
N TYR A 252 -13.83 -5.56 4.87
CA TYR A 252 -12.54 -5.37 4.22
C TYR A 252 -12.73 -4.49 2.99
N VAL A 253 -12.22 -3.26 3.05
CA VAL A 253 -12.31 -2.30 1.93
C VAL A 253 -11.06 -2.35 1.05
N GLY A 254 -11.25 -2.16 -0.25
CA GLY A 254 -10.18 -2.07 -1.25
C GLY A 254 -10.21 -0.78 -2.06
N LEU A 255 -9.56 -0.78 -3.22
CA LEU A 255 -9.51 0.39 -4.11
C LEU A 255 -10.83 0.69 -4.81
N GLY A 256 -11.75 -0.27 -4.91
CA GLY A 256 -13.06 -0.06 -5.54
C GLY A 256 -13.90 1.01 -4.83
N ILE A 257 -13.59 1.28 -3.56
CA ILE A 257 -14.18 2.36 -2.76
C ILE A 257 -13.23 3.57 -2.61
N ALA A 258 -11.93 3.33 -2.41
CA ALA A 258 -10.96 4.41 -2.19
C ALA A 258 -10.61 5.21 -3.47
N SER A 259 -10.66 4.57 -4.64
CA SER A 259 -10.22 5.14 -5.92
C SER A 259 -11.36 5.41 -6.90
N SER A 260 -12.59 5.00 -6.60
CA SER A 260 -13.79 5.34 -7.39
C SER A 260 -14.22 6.79 -7.15
N TYR A 261 -15.17 7.28 -7.96
CA TYR A 261 -15.73 8.61 -7.78
C TYR A 261 -16.27 8.79 -6.36
N GLY A 262 -16.00 9.94 -5.73
CA GLY A 262 -16.25 10.19 -4.31
C GLY A 262 -15.04 9.95 -3.40
N LYS A 263 -14.14 9.02 -3.75
CA LYS A 263 -12.86 8.76 -3.07
C LYS A 263 -12.99 8.67 -1.53
N HIS A 264 -12.51 9.67 -0.80
CA HIS A 264 -12.49 9.69 0.65
C HIS A 264 -13.88 9.77 1.27
N ARG A 265 -14.87 10.37 0.57
CA ARG A 265 -16.26 10.44 1.04
C ARG A 265 -16.96 9.08 1.02
N ASN A 266 -16.62 8.21 0.07
CA ASN A 266 -17.11 6.83 0.09
C ASN A 266 -16.56 6.10 1.32
N VAL A 267 -15.26 6.24 1.58
CA VAL A 267 -14.61 5.59 2.72
C VAL A 267 -15.14 6.14 4.05
N GLU A 268 -15.37 7.45 4.15
CA GLU A 268 -16.01 8.10 5.30
C GLU A 268 -17.37 7.46 5.61
N LEU A 269 -18.25 7.31 4.61
CA LEU A 269 -19.55 6.66 4.80
C LEU A 269 -19.42 5.19 5.22
N ALA A 270 -18.43 4.45 4.70
CA ALA A 270 -18.17 3.08 5.14
C ALA A 270 -17.75 3.01 6.62
N PHE A 271 -16.94 3.97 7.09
CA PHE A 271 -16.60 4.08 8.51
C PHE A 271 -17.82 4.43 9.37
N ASN A 272 -18.66 5.37 8.93
CA ASN A 272 -19.89 5.72 9.62
C ASN A 272 -20.88 4.55 9.66
N LEU A 273 -21.03 3.77 8.58
CA LEU A 273 -21.86 2.56 8.58
C LEU A 273 -21.40 1.56 9.65
N VAL A 274 -20.08 1.34 9.78
CA VAL A 274 -19.52 0.45 10.80
C VAL A 274 -19.80 0.99 12.21
N LYS A 275 -19.71 2.31 12.41
CA LYS A 275 -20.07 2.96 13.68
C LYS A 275 -21.52 2.72 14.05
N GLU A 276 -22.45 2.92 13.12
CA GLU A 276 -23.88 2.69 13.35
C GLU A 276 -24.20 1.20 13.57
N LEU A 277 -23.53 0.29 12.85
CA LEU A 277 -23.67 -1.16 13.06
C LEU A 277 -23.28 -1.59 14.48
N ASN A 278 -22.33 -0.90 15.13
CA ASN A 278 -21.94 -1.20 16.52
C ASN A 278 -23.04 -0.93 17.55
N ALA A 279 -24.12 -0.21 17.20
CA ALA A 279 -25.32 -0.11 18.03
C ALA A 279 -26.19 -1.38 18.02
N HIS A 280 -25.94 -2.30 17.07
CA HIS A 280 -26.71 -3.54 16.91
C HIS A 280 -25.87 -4.79 17.18
N THR A 281 -24.63 -4.84 16.69
CA THR A 281 -23.73 -5.98 16.85
C THR A 281 -22.27 -5.53 16.72
N LYS A 282 -21.33 -6.35 17.17
CA LYS A 282 -19.91 -5.99 17.03
C LYS A 282 -19.51 -5.97 15.56
N PHE A 283 -19.13 -4.79 15.07
CA PHE A 283 -18.64 -4.62 13.69
C PHE A 283 -17.30 -3.90 13.67
N VAL A 284 -16.42 -4.28 12.75
CA VAL A 284 -15.12 -3.65 12.53
C VAL A 284 -14.83 -3.48 11.04
N ILE A 285 -13.84 -2.66 10.72
CA ILE A 285 -13.41 -2.41 9.35
C ILE A 285 -11.90 -2.35 9.21
N SER A 286 -11.41 -3.00 8.16
CA SER A 286 -10.00 -3.08 7.81
C SER A 286 -9.78 -2.73 6.35
N ILE A 287 -8.60 -2.22 6.05
CA ILE A 287 -8.21 -1.81 4.70
C ILE A 287 -7.29 -2.89 4.12
N LEU A 288 -7.61 -3.43 2.95
CA LEU A 288 -6.74 -4.41 2.26
C LEU A 288 -5.73 -3.69 1.38
N ARG A 289 -4.52 -3.53 1.92
CA ARG A 289 -3.42 -2.85 1.24
C ARG A 289 -2.69 -3.81 0.29
N GLY A 290 -2.34 -3.30 -0.90
CA GLY A 290 -1.66 -4.06 -1.95
C GLY A 290 -0.24 -4.48 -1.56
N TYR A 291 0.64 -3.50 -1.31
CA TYR A 291 2.06 -3.77 -1.02
C TYR A 291 2.32 -4.15 0.44
N CYS A 292 3.41 -4.88 0.66
CA CYS A 292 3.80 -5.43 1.97
C CYS A 292 3.98 -4.38 3.07
N ASN A 293 4.38 -3.16 2.73
CA ASN A 293 4.58 -2.09 3.70
C ASN A 293 3.85 -0.79 3.32
N ALA A 294 2.77 -0.87 2.54
CA ALA A 294 1.95 0.30 2.23
C ALA A 294 1.35 0.98 3.48
N ALA A 295 1.18 0.27 4.60
CA ALA A 295 0.81 0.88 5.88
C ALA A 295 1.99 1.58 6.56
N GLY A 296 3.22 1.08 6.37
CA GLY A 296 4.40 1.50 7.11
C GLY A 296 4.75 2.96 6.91
N PHE A 297 4.59 3.49 5.69
CA PHE A 297 4.84 4.91 5.45
C PHE A 297 3.87 5.76 6.25
N SER A 298 2.56 5.47 6.14
CA SER A 298 1.55 6.25 6.87
C SER A 298 1.71 6.17 8.37
N GLN A 299 2.08 5.02 8.92
CA GLN A 299 2.40 4.89 10.34
C GLN A 299 3.63 5.75 10.71
N THR A 300 4.72 5.60 9.94
CA THR A 300 6.00 6.29 10.15
C THR A 300 5.87 7.81 10.07
N ALA A 301 5.24 8.31 9.02
CA ALA A 301 5.01 9.74 8.85
C ALA A 301 4.06 10.30 9.93
N SER A 302 3.02 9.54 10.32
CA SER A 302 2.06 10.00 11.33
C SER A 302 2.70 10.18 12.70
N TYR A 303 3.53 9.24 13.17
CA TYR A 303 4.15 9.39 14.49
C TYR A 303 5.35 10.35 14.50
N LEU A 304 6.00 10.61 13.36
CA LEU A 304 7.11 11.58 13.28
C LEU A 304 6.62 13.02 13.07
N TYR A 305 5.59 13.21 12.23
CA TYR A 305 5.20 14.53 11.73
C TYR A 305 3.71 14.83 11.90
N GLY A 306 2.90 13.89 12.40
CA GLY A 306 1.46 14.07 12.60
C GLY A 306 0.60 13.80 11.36
N TYR A 307 1.20 13.47 10.21
CA TYR A 307 0.49 13.34 8.94
C TYR A 307 0.82 12.04 8.17
N PRO A 308 -0.14 11.41 7.48
CA PRO A 308 0.03 10.05 6.94
C PRO A 308 0.62 9.95 5.52
N PHE A 309 0.66 11.04 4.73
CA PHE A 309 1.23 11.11 3.37
C PHE A 309 1.27 12.58 2.89
N GLY A 310 1.81 12.87 1.70
CA GLY A 310 1.82 14.22 1.11
C GLY A 310 2.34 15.33 2.03
N LEU A 311 3.54 15.13 2.60
CA LEU A 311 4.15 16.07 3.56
C LEU A 311 5.04 17.07 2.83
N ASP A 312 4.77 18.37 2.99
CA ASP A 312 5.62 19.45 2.47
C ASP A 312 6.47 20.07 3.58
N PHE A 313 7.78 20.10 3.38
CA PHE A 313 8.75 20.65 4.34
C PHE A 313 9.31 22.01 3.92
N ALA A 314 8.85 22.62 2.82
CA ALA A 314 9.43 23.84 2.25
C ALA A 314 9.46 25.06 3.19
N ARG A 315 8.65 25.05 4.27
CA ARG A 315 8.62 26.11 5.29
C ARG A 315 9.49 25.82 6.52
N GLY A 316 10.24 24.71 6.53
CA GLY A 316 11.04 24.27 7.67
C GLY A 316 10.26 23.53 8.76
N TYR A 317 8.97 23.24 8.53
CA TYR A 317 8.12 22.40 9.37
C TYR A 317 7.12 21.64 8.48
N PRO A 318 6.61 20.48 8.91
CA PRO A 318 5.70 19.68 8.08
C PRO A 318 4.37 20.40 7.86
N ARG A 319 3.95 20.45 6.59
CA ARG A 319 2.59 20.86 6.18
C ARG A 319 1.91 19.71 5.46
N TYR A 320 0.59 19.63 5.58
CA TYR A 320 -0.22 18.57 5.01
C TYR A 320 -1.48 19.15 4.41
N ASN A 321 -1.62 18.98 3.10
CA ASN A 321 -2.81 19.37 2.35
C ASN A 321 -2.96 18.48 1.11
N PRO A 322 -3.56 17.28 1.24
CA PRO A 322 -3.84 16.43 0.08
C PRO A 322 -4.71 17.16 -0.95
N GLY A 323 -4.28 17.19 -2.21
CA GLY A 323 -4.82 18.08 -3.24
C GLY A 323 -3.85 19.20 -3.64
N GLU A 324 -2.87 19.53 -2.78
CA GLU A 324 -1.81 20.50 -3.04
C GLU A 324 -0.42 19.84 -2.98
N PHE A 325 -0.14 19.08 -1.91
CA PHE A 325 1.18 18.48 -1.67
C PHE A 325 1.26 16.99 -2.01
N THR A 326 0.36 16.49 -2.86
CA THR A 326 0.44 15.10 -3.30
C THR A 326 1.15 14.99 -4.63
N THR A 327 1.79 13.85 -4.84
CA THR A 327 2.58 13.54 -6.05
C THR A 327 1.84 13.86 -7.35
N VAL A 328 0.57 13.47 -7.46
CA VAL A 328 -0.22 13.70 -8.67
C VAL A 328 -0.47 15.19 -8.89
N ASP A 329 -0.80 15.93 -7.83
CA ASP A 329 -1.06 17.37 -7.91
C ASP A 329 0.23 18.13 -8.26
N LEU A 330 1.33 17.84 -7.58
CA LEU A 330 2.63 18.47 -7.82
C LEU A 330 3.15 18.26 -9.24
N LEU A 331 3.04 17.03 -9.77
CA LEU A 331 3.48 16.73 -11.13
C LEU A 331 2.54 17.36 -12.17
N ARG A 332 1.23 17.40 -11.91
CA ARG A 332 0.25 18.05 -12.80
C ARG A 332 0.49 19.56 -12.90
N GLU A 333 0.73 20.21 -11.76
CA GLU A 333 0.97 21.65 -11.68
C GLU A 333 2.42 22.05 -11.99
N ARG A 334 3.30 21.07 -12.26
CA ARG A 334 4.73 21.27 -12.52
C ARG A 334 5.45 22.04 -11.39
N ASP A 335 5.07 21.75 -10.14
CA ASP A 335 5.54 22.44 -8.93
C ASP A 335 6.81 21.82 -8.32
N VAL A 336 7.36 20.76 -8.94
CA VAL A 336 8.58 20.06 -8.49
C VAL A 336 9.61 20.02 -9.59
N ASP A 337 10.88 20.22 -9.24
CA ASP A 337 11.97 20.37 -10.22
C ASP A 337 12.93 19.18 -10.27
N SER A 338 12.68 18.14 -9.48
CA SER A 338 13.42 16.87 -9.48
C SER A 338 12.64 15.81 -8.69
N ALA A 339 12.95 14.53 -8.90
CA ALA A 339 12.35 13.44 -8.16
C ALA A 339 13.37 12.42 -7.66
N LEU A 340 13.26 12.01 -6.40
CA LEU A 340 13.89 10.81 -5.84
C LEU A 340 12.81 9.74 -5.62
N LEU A 341 12.89 8.65 -6.39
CA LEU A 341 11.94 7.55 -6.39
C LEU A 341 12.57 6.32 -5.73
N ILE A 342 11.91 5.76 -4.72
CA ILE A 342 12.46 4.68 -3.89
C ILE A 342 11.51 3.49 -3.91
N SER A 343 11.98 2.34 -4.40
CA SER A 343 11.24 1.07 -4.48
C SER A 343 9.84 1.25 -5.10
N SER A 344 9.78 1.96 -6.22
CA SER A 344 8.52 2.38 -6.83
C SER A 344 8.61 2.46 -8.35
N ASN A 345 7.65 1.81 -9.01
CA ASN A 345 7.38 2.00 -10.43
C ASN A 345 6.27 3.04 -10.64
N LEU A 346 6.53 4.27 -10.18
CA LEU A 346 5.51 5.32 -10.00
C LEU A 346 4.73 5.62 -11.28
N ASP A 347 5.40 5.67 -12.44
CA ASP A 347 4.80 5.97 -13.74
C ASP A 347 3.67 5.00 -14.14
N ALA A 348 3.75 3.73 -13.74
CA ALA A 348 2.70 2.75 -14.01
C ALA A 348 1.38 3.07 -13.28
N TYR A 349 1.38 4.00 -12.34
CA TYR A 349 0.23 4.38 -11.52
C TYR A 349 -0.18 5.86 -11.72
N LEU A 350 0.57 6.62 -12.54
CA LEU A 350 0.32 8.04 -12.75
C LEU A 350 -0.61 8.30 -13.95
N PRO A 351 -1.39 9.39 -13.93
CA PRO A 351 -1.98 9.94 -15.14
C PRO A 351 -0.89 10.30 -16.16
N ALA A 352 -1.18 10.16 -17.45
CA ALA A 352 -0.20 10.38 -18.53
C ALA A 352 0.52 11.74 -18.44
N VAL A 353 -0.24 12.82 -18.20
CA VAL A 353 0.31 14.19 -18.05
C VAL A 353 1.35 14.29 -16.93
N CYS A 354 1.17 13.55 -15.82
CA CYS A 354 2.13 13.54 -14.72
C CYS A 354 3.38 12.74 -15.08
N ALA A 355 3.24 11.62 -15.81
CA ALA A 355 4.36 10.81 -16.28
C ALA A 355 5.19 11.55 -17.35
N GLU A 356 4.54 12.30 -18.24
CA GLU A 356 5.19 13.18 -19.23
C GLU A 356 6.07 14.23 -18.54
N TYR A 357 5.52 14.96 -17.56
CA TYR A 357 6.30 15.95 -16.84
C TYR A 357 7.41 15.32 -15.97
N LEU A 358 7.15 14.17 -15.34
CA LEU A 358 8.18 13.46 -14.60
C LEU A 358 9.41 13.15 -15.46
N ALA A 359 9.22 12.83 -16.75
CA ALA A 359 10.31 12.60 -17.71
C ALA A 359 11.04 13.87 -18.17
N GLU A 360 10.52 15.07 -17.88
CA GLU A 360 11.15 16.36 -18.19
C GLU A 360 12.10 16.85 -17.07
N ILE A 361 11.99 16.30 -15.85
CA ILE A 361 12.78 16.72 -14.68
C ILE A 361 13.83 15.67 -14.29
N PRO A 362 14.91 16.05 -13.59
CA PRO A 362 15.90 15.09 -13.12
C PRO A 362 15.32 14.01 -12.19
N ILE A 363 15.61 12.74 -12.47
CA ILE A 363 15.14 11.61 -11.67
C ILE A 363 16.31 10.81 -11.09
N ILE A 364 16.25 10.57 -9.78
CA ILE A 364 17.09 9.61 -9.07
C ILE A 364 16.20 8.43 -8.68
N CYS A 365 16.63 7.22 -9.00
CA CYS A 365 15.90 6.00 -8.69
C CYS A 365 16.74 5.10 -7.76
N ILE A 366 16.15 4.63 -6.66
CA ILE A 366 16.68 3.54 -5.84
C ILE A 366 15.74 2.36 -6.04
N ASP A 367 16.13 1.39 -6.86
CA ASP A 367 15.30 0.23 -7.17
C ASP A 367 16.13 -1.03 -7.39
N SER A 368 15.48 -2.16 -7.15
CA SER A 368 16.04 -3.50 -7.20
C SER A 368 15.97 -4.11 -8.60
N PHE A 369 15.00 -3.70 -9.42
CA PHE A 369 14.75 -4.24 -10.75
C PHE A 369 14.59 -3.15 -11.78
N HIS A 370 14.99 -3.46 -13.02
CA HIS A 370 14.71 -2.56 -14.13
C HIS A 370 13.20 -2.39 -14.34
N SER A 371 12.80 -1.14 -14.48
CA SER A 371 11.42 -0.70 -14.73
C SER A 371 11.41 0.45 -15.74
N SER A 372 10.23 0.89 -16.17
CA SER A 372 10.09 2.04 -17.06
C SER A 372 10.66 3.32 -16.44
N ILE A 373 10.53 3.51 -15.12
CA ILE A 373 11.20 4.60 -14.39
C ILE A 373 12.72 4.54 -14.54
N THR A 374 13.32 3.36 -14.42
CA THR A 374 14.79 3.26 -14.50
C THR A 374 15.30 3.75 -15.84
N LEU A 375 14.58 3.49 -16.94
CA LEU A 375 14.98 3.88 -18.30
C LEU A 375 15.04 5.39 -18.52
N ILE A 376 14.22 6.16 -17.79
CA ILE A 376 14.15 7.62 -17.88
C ILE A 376 14.93 8.32 -16.75
N SER A 377 15.60 7.56 -15.88
CA SER A 377 16.32 8.11 -14.74
C SER A 377 17.68 8.70 -15.10
N ASP A 378 18.08 9.78 -14.43
CA ASP A 378 19.42 10.37 -14.52
C ASP A 378 20.46 9.61 -13.71
N VAL A 379 20.01 8.99 -12.62
CA VAL A 379 20.79 8.14 -11.72
C VAL A 379 19.95 6.97 -11.27
N VAL A 380 20.50 5.76 -11.37
CA VAL A 380 19.91 4.54 -10.81
C VAL A 380 20.90 3.95 -9.80
N LEU A 381 20.47 3.84 -8.55
CA LEU A 381 21.20 3.23 -7.45
C LEU A 381 20.61 1.83 -7.16
N PRO A 382 21.40 0.75 -7.15
CA PRO A 382 20.89 -0.59 -6.91
C PRO A 382 20.26 -0.70 -5.51
N GLY A 383 19.00 -1.12 -5.47
CA GLY A 383 18.24 -1.33 -4.24
C GLY A 383 18.47 -2.71 -3.63
N VAL A 384 18.43 -2.77 -2.30
CA VAL A 384 18.54 -4.01 -1.50
C VAL A 384 17.13 -4.52 -1.15
N PHE A 385 16.94 -5.84 -1.12
CA PHE A 385 15.61 -6.41 -0.89
C PHE A 385 15.32 -6.47 0.60
N ASP A 386 14.50 -5.52 1.08
CA ASP A 386 14.01 -5.52 2.45
C ASP A 386 13.30 -6.85 2.80
N SER A 387 13.53 -7.37 4.01
CA SER A 387 13.10 -8.71 4.52
C SER A 387 13.75 -9.93 3.87
N ILE A 388 14.66 -9.75 2.92
CA ILE A 388 15.39 -10.85 2.29
C ILE A 388 16.89 -10.65 2.47
N GLU A 389 17.40 -9.49 2.07
CA GLU A 389 18.83 -9.18 2.05
C GLU A 389 19.26 -8.33 3.24
N CYS A 390 18.30 -7.59 3.80
CA CYS A 390 18.45 -6.83 5.03
C CYS A 390 17.25 -7.05 5.95
N GLU A 391 17.47 -6.77 7.23
CA GLU A 391 16.38 -6.70 8.20
C GLU A 391 15.43 -5.54 7.87
N SER A 392 14.18 -5.66 8.30
CA SER A 392 13.19 -4.60 8.06
C SER A 392 12.00 -4.72 9.00
N THR A 393 11.40 -3.58 9.31
CA THR A 393 10.08 -3.52 9.92
C THR A 393 9.04 -3.16 8.87
N MET A 394 7.94 -3.93 8.84
CA MET A 394 6.79 -3.69 7.97
C MET A 394 5.48 -3.67 8.75
N TYR A 395 4.50 -2.89 8.30
CA TYR A 395 3.15 -2.91 8.85
C TYR A 395 2.21 -3.68 7.92
N ARG A 396 1.66 -4.78 8.44
CA ARG A 396 0.67 -5.61 7.73
C ARG A 396 -0.63 -4.81 7.51
N PHE A 397 -1.52 -5.29 6.65
CA PHE A 397 -2.80 -4.63 6.31
C PHE A 397 -3.67 -4.25 7.53
N ASP A 398 -3.52 -4.95 8.66
CA ASP A 398 -4.19 -4.69 9.94
C ASP A 398 -3.39 -3.77 10.87
N ASP A 399 -2.40 -3.05 10.32
CA ASP A 399 -1.51 -2.10 11.00
C ASP A 399 -0.66 -2.73 12.12
N MET A 400 -0.45 -4.05 12.07
CA MET A 400 0.46 -4.75 12.98
C MET A 400 1.91 -4.66 12.48
N PRO A 401 2.87 -4.21 13.31
CA PRO A 401 4.28 -4.23 12.95
C PRO A 401 4.81 -5.67 12.96
N ILE A 402 5.51 -6.04 11.89
CA ILE A 402 6.15 -7.32 11.67
C ILE A 402 7.62 -7.03 11.39
N TYR A 403 8.49 -7.52 12.26
CA TYR A 403 9.93 -7.45 12.06
C TYR A 403 10.39 -8.70 11.31
N SER A 404 11.15 -8.51 10.23
CA SER A 404 11.78 -9.58 9.48
C SER A 404 13.29 -9.52 9.63
N LYS A 405 13.89 -10.68 9.89
CA LYS A 405 15.34 -10.86 9.77
C LYS A 405 15.73 -10.98 8.31
N SER A 406 16.98 -10.63 8.02
CA SER A 406 17.62 -11.00 6.76
C SER A 406 17.72 -12.52 6.61
N ILE A 407 17.55 -13.01 5.38
CA ILE A 407 17.66 -14.40 4.94
C ILE A 407 19.07 -14.66 4.40
N ILE A 408 19.60 -13.69 3.65
CA ILE A 408 20.92 -13.68 3.00
C ILE A 408 21.52 -12.28 3.12
N ALA A 409 22.84 -12.12 3.00
CA ALA A 409 23.43 -10.78 3.02
C ALA A 409 23.11 -9.98 1.75
N SER A 410 23.20 -8.65 1.82
CA SER A 410 23.25 -7.79 0.64
C SER A 410 24.33 -8.30 -0.33
N PRO A 411 24.06 -8.37 -1.64
CA PRO A 411 25.04 -8.79 -2.62
C PRO A 411 26.04 -7.67 -3.00
N PHE A 412 25.93 -6.49 -2.39
CA PHE A 412 26.74 -5.33 -2.70
C PHE A 412 27.77 -5.05 -1.59
N ASP A 413 28.96 -4.59 -1.99
CA ASP A 413 30.01 -4.12 -1.08
C ASP A 413 29.85 -2.63 -0.69
N PHE A 414 29.05 -1.88 -1.45
CA PHE A 414 28.83 -0.44 -1.27
C PHE A 414 27.55 -0.08 -0.49
N THR A 415 26.61 -1.02 -0.31
CA THR A 415 25.38 -0.77 0.46
C THR A 415 24.82 -2.04 1.10
N GLU A 416 24.25 -1.88 2.29
CA GLU A 416 23.72 -2.99 3.11
C GLU A 416 22.19 -2.99 3.14
N SER A 417 21.55 -1.85 2.85
CA SER A 417 20.10 -1.66 2.86
C SER A 417 19.73 -0.38 2.11
N ASN A 418 18.45 -0.20 1.75
CA ASN A 418 17.98 1.07 1.18
C ASN A 418 18.12 2.23 2.18
N GLU A 419 17.97 1.96 3.49
CA GLU A 419 18.26 2.91 4.56
C GLU A 419 19.74 3.35 4.53
N HIS A 420 20.67 2.40 4.37
CA HIS A 420 22.10 2.71 4.27
C HIS A 420 22.37 3.61 3.04
N THR A 421 21.81 3.28 1.87
CA THR A 421 21.90 4.11 0.67
C THR A 421 21.40 5.55 0.93
N LEU A 422 20.25 5.71 1.58
CA LEU A 422 19.71 7.04 1.90
C LEU A 422 20.58 7.81 2.91
N LYS A 423 21.16 7.14 3.90
CA LYS A 423 22.10 7.78 4.84
C LYS A 423 23.37 8.27 4.13
N GLN A 424 23.90 7.48 3.19
CA GLN A 424 25.05 7.88 2.37
C GLN A 424 24.70 9.09 1.49
N LEU A 425 23.55 9.04 0.80
CA LEU A 425 23.06 10.13 -0.03
C LEU A 425 22.83 11.40 0.78
N PHE A 426 22.25 11.28 1.97
CA PHE A 426 22.02 12.40 2.88
C PHE A 426 23.34 13.05 3.31
N LYS A 427 24.34 12.23 3.71
CA LYS A 427 25.67 12.74 4.06
C LYS A 427 26.30 13.51 2.89
N LYS A 428 26.28 12.94 1.68
CA LYS A 428 26.84 13.57 0.49
C LYS A 428 26.12 14.87 0.11
N THR A 429 24.78 14.89 0.21
CA THR A 429 23.97 16.08 -0.05
C THR A 429 24.29 17.21 0.94
N LYS A 430 24.53 16.87 2.22
CA LYS A 430 25.00 17.82 3.24
C LYS A 430 26.39 18.38 2.94
N GLU A 431 27.29 17.58 2.39
CA GLU A 431 28.63 18.03 2.00
C GLU A 431 28.59 19.03 0.83
N ILE A 432 27.64 18.87 -0.11
CA ILE A 432 27.50 19.75 -1.28
C ILE A 432 26.75 21.06 -0.97
N LYS A 433 25.72 21.03 -0.11
CA LYS A 433 24.96 22.24 0.28
C LYS A 433 25.69 23.17 1.26
N ARG A 434 26.80 22.73 1.86
CA ARG A 434 27.64 23.55 2.74
C ARG A 434 28.61 24.38 1.92
#